data_AF-A0A0S8K0Z9-F1
#
_entry.id   AF-A0A0S8K0Z9-F1
#
_cell.length_a   1.000
_cell.length_b   1.000
_cell.length_c   1.000
_cell.angle_alpha   90.00
_cell.angle_beta   90.00
_cell.angle_gamma   90.00
#
_symmetry.space_group_name_H-M   'P 1'
#
loop_
_entity.id
_entity.type
_entity.pdbx_description
1 polymer ?
#
loop_
_entity_poly.entity_id
_entity_poly.type
_entity_poly.pdbx_seq_one_letter_code
_entity_poly.pdbx_strand_id
1 'polypeptide(L)'
;MHSEDRVKDGTGSRLDSLFLAGSVPPWLLAALPPLVVGVMVTALILAGVPGTGLVIGGATPVRAVQLSVWHVMAGALAVLLIGIALLAALRGLPRWSYTWVYGSVVLVAFVLVLLADDQPTLISPLADALIGLTLLGVLAGVGLISMRRGKVDALVAGLGFCAAFVLVSYSAVAAAPFRRVDLALLALPAAVVFSAGIAAVARGEPGFQWVAPFVTVGLAVGLMWLYAQAISGVWASSGSRFATRVLQIALIGLLGPASLAWVLEQRRRAVVV
;
A
#
# COMPACT_ATOMS: atom_id res chain seq x y z
N MET A 1 3.66 8.66 49.39
CA MET A 1 4.84 9.46 49.04
C MET A 1 5.52 8.78 47.85
N HIS A 2 5.09 9.12 46.63
CA HIS A 2 5.78 8.96 45.33
C HIS A 2 4.81 9.41 44.24
N SER A 3 4.75 10.73 44.15
CA SER A 3 4.04 11.52 43.15
C SER A 3 5.16 12.29 42.47
N GLU A 4 5.73 11.73 41.42
CA GLU A 4 6.65 12.42 40.50
C GLU A 4 7.08 11.43 39.41
N ASP A 5 6.32 11.35 38.33
CA ASP A 5 6.80 10.82 37.03
C ASP A 5 5.83 11.16 35.89
N ARG A 6 5.45 12.45 35.80
CA ARG A 6 4.68 13.00 34.66
C ARG A 6 5.30 14.26 34.11
N VAL A 7 6.57 14.23 33.74
CA VAL A 7 7.14 15.33 32.92
C VAL A 7 8.17 14.77 31.94
N LYS A 8 7.71 14.33 30.76
CA LYS A 8 8.55 14.26 29.55
C LYS A 8 7.78 14.04 28.22
N ASP A 9 6.60 14.65 28.07
CA ASP A 9 5.86 14.67 26.77
C ASP A 9 5.61 16.11 26.27
N GLY A 10 6.59 17.00 26.45
CA GLY A 10 6.39 18.45 26.27
C GLY A 10 6.57 19.00 24.84
N THR A 11 7.22 18.30 23.92
CA THR A 11 7.64 18.88 22.62
C THR A 11 6.89 18.33 21.41
N GLY A 12 6.27 17.15 21.49
CA GLY A 12 5.39 16.64 20.43
C GLY A 12 3.97 17.23 20.45
N SER A 13 3.49 17.61 21.64
CA SER A 13 2.08 17.96 21.89
C SER A 13 1.64 19.32 21.33
N ARG A 14 2.54 20.32 21.25
CA ARG A 14 2.16 21.69 20.84
C ARG A 14 1.81 21.82 19.35
N LEU A 15 2.46 21.08 18.46
CA LEU A 15 2.17 21.16 17.02
C LEU A 15 0.91 20.37 16.64
N ASP A 16 0.64 19.26 17.33
CA ASP A 16 -0.61 18.52 17.19
C ASP A 16 -1.80 19.39 17.64
N SER A 17 -1.63 20.19 18.70
CA SER A 17 -2.69 21.07 19.22
C SER A 17 -3.05 22.24 18.28
N LEU A 18 -2.15 22.70 17.42
CA LEU A 18 -2.39 23.81 16.49
C LEU A 18 -3.20 23.40 15.25
N PHE A 19 -3.23 22.11 14.90
CA PHE A 19 -4.13 21.58 13.86
C PHE A 19 -5.51 21.19 14.43
N LEU A 20 -5.59 20.79 15.70
CA LEU A 20 -6.77 20.16 16.33
C LEU A 20 -8.02 21.03 16.52
N ALA A 21 -8.00 22.33 16.23
CA ALA A 21 -9.22 23.15 16.30
C ALA A 21 -10.21 22.90 15.13
N GLY A 22 -9.77 22.20 14.07
CA GLY A 22 -10.63 21.78 12.95
C GLY A 22 -10.03 20.69 12.05
N SER A 23 -8.93 20.04 12.45
CA SER A 23 -8.18 19.10 11.60
C SER A 23 -8.81 17.73 11.48
N VAL A 24 -8.66 17.15 10.29
CA VAL A 24 -8.93 15.75 9.99
C VAL A 24 -8.20 14.81 10.98
N PRO A 25 -8.87 13.80 11.57
CA PRO A 25 -8.23 12.88 12.50
C PRO A 25 -7.04 12.12 11.87
N PRO A 26 -5.90 11.94 12.59
CA PRO A 26 -4.72 11.27 12.04
C PRO A 26 -4.97 9.85 11.53
N TRP A 27 -5.83 9.08 12.20
CA TRP A 27 -6.18 7.73 11.77
C TRP A 27 -6.94 7.73 10.43
N LEU A 28 -7.70 8.80 10.13
CA LEU A 28 -8.39 8.92 8.85
C LEU A 28 -7.38 9.19 7.74
N LEU A 29 -6.42 10.09 7.99
CA LEU A 29 -5.32 10.35 7.07
C LEU A 29 -4.48 9.10 6.79
N ALA A 30 -4.27 8.24 7.79
CA ALA A 30 -3.54 6.98 7.62
C ALA A 30 -4.29 5.98 6.73
N ALA A 31 -5.62 6.02 6.74
CA ALA A 31 -6.51 5.12 6.01
C ALA A 31 -6.82 5.59 4.58
N LEU A 32 -6.52 6.83 4.22
CA LEU A 32 -6.80 7.35 2.88
C LEU A 32 -6.00 6.69 1.74
N PRO A 33 -4.71 6.31 1.90
CA PRO A 33 -3.92 5.84 0.76
C PRO A 33 -4.52 4.64 0.03
N PRO A 34 -4.96 3.55 0.70
CA PRO A 34 -5.57 2.44 -0.02
C PRO A 34 -6.88 2.83 -0.70
N LEU A 35 -7.70 3.73 -0.13
CA LEU A 35 -8.88 4.28 -0.82
C LEU A 35 -8.49 5.02 -2.11
N VAL A 36 -7.51 5.93 -2.03
CA VAL A 36 -7.04 6.70 -3.19
C VAL A 36 -6.50 5.76 -4.27
N VAL A 37 -5.66 4.80 -3.87
CA VAL A 37 -5.13 3.78 -4.79
C VAL A 37 -6.25 2.92 -5.37
N GLY A 38 -7.21 2.48 -4.56
CA GLY A 38 -8.35 1.68 -5.00
C GLY A 38 -9.23 2.40 -6.00
N VAL A 39 -9.60 3.65 -5.71
CA VAL A 39 -10.37 4.51 -6.63
C VAL A 39 -9.59 4.71 -7.93
N MET A 40 -8.28 4.99 -7.84
CA MET A 40 -7.44 5.12 -9.02
C MET A 40 -7.42 3.82 -9.83
N VAL A 41 -7.18 2.66 -9.22
CA VAL A 41 -7.18 1.35 -9.90
C VAL A 41 -8.53 1.06 -10.53
N THR A 42 -9.64 1.28 -9.83
CA THR A 42 -10.99 1.14 -10.37
C THR A 42 -11.20 2.07 -11.57
N ALA A 43 -10.79 3.33 -11.48
CA ALA A 43 -10.87 4.28 -12.58
C ALA A 43 -10.04 3.82 -13.79
N LEU A 44 -8.79 3.39 -13.57
CA LEU A 44 -7.91 2.87 -14.62
C LEU A 44 -8.51 1.65 -15.33
N ILE A 45 -9.10 0.71 -14.57
CA ILE A 45 -9.75 -0.48 -15.11
C ILE A 45 -10.95 -0.10 -15.99
N LEU A 46 -11.77 0.85 -15.53
CA LEU A 46 -13.01 1.25 -16.20
C LEU A 46 -12.79 2.24 -17.34
N ALA A 47 -11.73 3.02 -17.33
CA ALA A 47 -11.55 4.13 -18.26
C ALA A 47 -11.30 3.68 -19.72
N GLY A 48 -10.97 2.41 -19.94
CA GLY A 48 -10.88 1.79 -21.27
C GLY A 48 -12.15 1.07 -21.73
N VAL A 49 -13.23 1.08 -20.93
CA VAL A 49 -14.46 0.35 -21.19
C VAL A 49 -15.52 1.30 -21.78
N PRO A 50 -15.99 1.10 -23.02
CA PRO A 50 -17.09 1.91 -23.54
C PRO A 50 -18.32 1.71 -22.66
N GLY A 51 -19.05 2.78 -22.32
CA GLY A 51 -20.20 2.72 -21.42
C GLY A 51 -21.30 1.76 -21.89
N THR A 52 -21.40 1.50 -23.20
CA THR A 52 -22.29 0.52 -23.81
C THR A 52 -21.82 -0.95 -23.67
N GLY A 53 -20.58 -1.17 -23.23
CA GLY A 53 -19.95 -2.48 -23.04
C GLY A 53 -19.74 -2.88 -21.56
N LEU A 54 -20.35 -2.15 -20.62
CA LEU A 54 -20.36 -2.49 -19.19
C LEU A 54 -21.31 -3.66 -18.95
N VAL A 55 -20.83 -4.89 -19.13
CA VAL A 55 -21.59 -6.12 -18.84
C VAL A 55 -20.93 -6.84 -17.67
N ILE A 56 -21.64 -6.94 -16.54
CA ILE A 56 -21.24 -7.78 -15.40
C ILE A 56 -21.21 -9.23 -15.89
N GLY A 57 -20.10 -9.94 -15.66
CA GLY A 57 -19.96 -11.32 -16.15
C GLY A 57 -19.57 -11.46 -17.65
N GLY A 58 -19.41 -10.37 -18.40
CA GLY A 58 -19.15 -10.39 -19.85
C GLY A 58 -17.70 -10.09 -20.24
N ALA A 59 -17.27 -10.57 -21.41
CA ALA A 59 -15.96 -10.20 -21.97
C ALA A 59 -15.95 -8.72 -22.38
N THR A 60 -14.92 -7.98 -21.96
CA THR A 60 -14.81 -6.54 -22.27
C THR A 60 -13.81 -6.32 -23.41
N PRO A 61 -14.19 -5.70 -24.53
CA PRO A 61 -13.28 -5.48 -25.65
C PRO A 61 -12.15 -4.50 -25.27
N VAL A 62 -10.92 -4.82 -25.67
CA VAL A 62 -9.71 -4.05 -25.32
C VAL A 62 -9.40 -3.01 -26.40
N ARG A 63 -9.15 -1.75 -25.99
CA ARG A 63 -8.48 -0.75 -26.83
C ARG A 63 -7.05 -0.52 -26.33
N ALA A 64 -6.07 -1.07 -27.04
CA ALA A 64 -4.65 -1.00 -26.66
C ALA A 64 -4.10 0.45 -26.57
N VAL A 65 -4.65 1.37 -27.36
CA VAL A 65 -4.16 2.77 -27.48
C VAL A 65 -4.42 3.62 -26.22
N GLN A 66 -5.33 3.22 -25.33
CA GLN A 66 -5.68 4.02 -24.15
C GLN A 66 -4.76 3.80 -22.94
N LEU A 67 -3.95 2.74 -22.91
CA LEU A 67 -3.07 2.42 -21.78
C LEU A 67 -2.08 3.55 -21.47
N SER A 68 -1.51 4.21 -22.48
CA SER A 68 -0.46 5.24 -22.32
C SER A 68 -0.89 6.48 -21.53
N VAL A 69 -2.08 7.04 -21.78
CA VAL A 69 -2.59 8.24 -21.08
C VAL A 69 -2.87 7.94 -19.60
N TRP A 70 -3.38 6.73 -19.34
CA TRP A 70 -3.74 6.29 -18.00
C TRP A 70 -2.51 6.00 -17.13
N HIS A 71 -1.41 5.55 -17.72
CA HIS A 71 -0.12 5.40 -17.04
C HIS A 71 0.50 6.75 -16.61
N VAL A 72 0.35 7.80 -17.43
CA VAL A 72 0.82 9.15 -17.11
C VAL A 72 0.09 9.73 -15.90
N MET A 73 -1.22 9.47 -15.75
CA MET A 73 -1.99 9.90 -14.58
C MET A 73 -1.56 9.18 -13.30
N ALA A 74 -1.29 7.87 -13.38
CA ALA A 74 -0.77 7.10 -12.25
C ALA A 74 0.63 7.61 -11.84
N GLY A 75 1.49 7.93 -12.80
CA GLY A 75 2.81 8.53 -12.56
C GLY A 75 2.73 9.92 -11.92
N ALA A 76 1.86 10.80 -12.44
CA ALA A 76 1.64 12.14 -11.88
C ALA A 76 1.10 12.08 -10.44
N LEU A 77 0.17 11.16 -10.17
CA LEU A 77 -0.30 10.91 -8.81
C LEU A 77 0.83 10.40 -7.93
N ALA A 78 1.64 9.45 -8.41
CA ALA A 78 2.78 8.93 -7.65
C ALA A 78 3.76 10.04 -7.24
N VAL A 79 4.07 10.98 -8.14
CA VAL A 79 4.93 12.15 -7.84
C VAL A 79 4.27 13.07 -6.81
N LEU A 80 2.97 13.33 -6.92
CA LEU A 80 2.22 14.13 -5.95
C LEU A 80 2.28 13.48 -4.55
N LEU A 81 2.08 12.16 -4.49
CA LEU A 81 2.11 11.41 -3.23
C LEU A 81 3.51 11.37 -2.61
N ILE A 82 4.57 11.29 -3.43
CA ILE A 82 5.96 11.47 -2.97
C ILE A 82 6.16 12.84 -2.34
N GLY A 83 5.61 13.91 -2.93
CA GLY A 83 5.68 15.26 -2.36
C GLY A 83 5.06 15.32 -0.95
N ILE A 84 3.92 14.67 -0.74
CA ILE A 84 3.25 14.56 0.56
C ILE A 84 4.10 13.73 1.54
N ALA A 85 4.67 12.62 1.08
CA ALA A 85 5.55 11.76 1.85
C ALA A 85 6.85 12.47 2.30
N LEU A 86 7.48 13.24 1.40
CA LEU A 86 8.66 14.06 1.71
C LEU A 86 8.33 15.18 2.68
N LEU A 87 7.21 15.87 2.50
CA LEU A 87 6.73 16.88 3.44
C LEU A 87 6.51 16.30 4.84
N ALA A 88 5.96 15.09 4.92
CA ALA A 88 5.79 14.37 6.18
C ALA A 88 7.15 13.95 6.79
N ALA A 89 8.11 13.53 5.97
CA ALA A 89 9.46 13.20 6.41
C ALA A 89 10.18 14.41 7.03
N LEU A 90 10.08 15.58 6.39
CA LEU A 90 10.63 16.85 6.89
C LEU A 90 10.00 17.29 8.22
N ARG A 91 8.82 16.78 8.57
CA ARG A 91 8.09 17.10 9.81
C ARG A 91 8.13 15.99 10.86
N GLY A 92 9.09 15.06 10.77
CA GLY A 92 9.24 14.01 11.78
C GLY A 92 8.32 12.81 11.62
N LEU A 93 7.86 12.52 10.39
CA LEU A 93 7.05 11.36 9.98
C LEU A 93 5.88 11.08 10.94
N PRO A 94 4.78 11.85 10.93
CA PRO A 94 3.60 11.48 11.71
C PRO A 94 3.10 10.08 11.33
N ARG A 95 2.44 9.36 12.25
CA ARG A 95 2.03 7.95 12.06
C ARG A 95 1.28 7.69 10.75
N TRP A 96 0.46 8.64 10.33
CA TRP A 96 -0.30 8.53 9.09
C TRP A 96 0.57 8.50 7.84
N SER A 97 1.78 9.08 7.88
CA SER A 97 2.65 9.19 6.71
C SER A 97 3.22 7.88 6.20
N TYR A 98 3.30 6.83 7.04
CA TYR A 98 3.87 5.54 6.62
C TYR A 98 3.09 4.93 5.45
N THR A 99 1.76 4.93 5.55
CA THR A 99 0.88 4.34 4.52
C THR A 99 0.93 5.14 3.21
N TRP A 100 1.14 6.46 3.29
CA TRP A 100 1.37 7.30 2.10
C TRP A 100 2.70 7.01 1.44
N VAL A 101 3.80 6.90 2.22
CA VAL A 101 5.11 6.58 1.65
C VAL A 101 5.06 5.22 0.96
N TYR A 102 4.50 4.20 1.63
CA TYR A 102 4.34 2.87 1.05
C TYR A 102 3.49 2.89 -0.22
N GLY A 103 2.32 3.54 -0.18
CA GLY A 103 1.45 3.70 -1.35
C GLY A 103 2.17 4.36 -2.53
N SER A 104 2.90 5.44 -2.26
CA SER A 104 3.67 6.18 -3.27
C SER A 104 4.74 5.32 -3.90
N VAL A 105 5.59 4.70 -3.09
CA VAL A 105 6.74 3.92 -3.57
C VAL A 105 6.29 2.72 -4.38
N VAL A 106 5.26 2.00 -3.92
CA VAL A 106 4.68 0.88 -4.66
C VAL A 106 4.09 1.35 -5.98
N LEU A 107 3.37 2.48 -6.00
CA LEU A 107 2.79 3.03 -7.22
C LEU A 107 3.87 3.47 -8.22
N VAL A 108 4.93 4.13 -7.77
CA VAL A 108 6.08 4.49 -8.62
C VAL A 108 6.71 3.22 -9.20
N ALA A 109 7.01 2.22 -8.35
CA ALA A 109 7.61 0.98 -8.82
C ALA A 109 6.74 0.31 -9.90
N PHE A 110 5.42 0.32 -9.72
CA PHE A 110 4.50 -0.21 -10.71
C PHE A 110 4.51 0.57 -12.02
N VAL A 111 4.47 1.90 -11.98
CA VAL A 111 4.56 2.74 -13.19
C VAL A 111 5.88 2.49 -13.92
N LEU A 112 7.00 2.35 -13.19
CA LEU A 112 8.29 2.03 -13.80
C LEU A 112 8.29 0.66 -14.47
N VAL A 113 7.71 -0.37 -13.83
CA VAL A 113 7.55 -1.70 -14.45
C VAL A 113 6.74 -1.62 -15.74
N LEU A 114 5.63 -0.89 -15.73
CA LEU A 114 4.80 -0.72 -16.93
C LEU A 114 5.55 0.00 -18.06
N LEU A 115 6.32 1.05 -17.74
CA LEU A 115 7.13 1.74 -18.74
C LEU A 115 8.26 0.85 -19.29
N ALA A 116 8.79 -0.07 -18.47
CA ALA A 116 9.80 -1.04 -18.89
C ALA A 116 9.22 -2.20 -19.74
N ASP A 117 7.91 -2.44 -19.70
CA ASP A 117 7.28 -3.38 -20.65
C ASP A 117 7.30 -2.82 -22.08
N ASP A 118 7.26 -1.49 -22.24
CA ASP A 118 7.33 -0.82 -23.55
C ASP A 118 8.78 -0.65 -24.05
N GLN A 119 9.79 -0.65 -23.16
CA GLN A 119 11.20 -0.49 -23.52
C GLN A 119 12.12 -1.35 -22.64
N PRO A 120 13.13 -2.05 -23.22
CA PRO A 120 13.99 -2.97 -22.47
C PRO A 120 14.80 -2.31 -21.33
N THR A 121 14.99 -0.99 -21.39
CA THR A 121 15.57 -0.17 -20.32
C THR A 121 14.89 1.19 -20.35
N LEU A 122 14.62 1.78 -19.18
CA LEU A 122 14.00 3.11 -19.09
C LEU A 122 15.00 4.22 -19.38
N ILE A 123 16.19 4.10 -18.80
CA ILE A 123 17.28 5.08 -18.95
C ILE A 123 18.59 4.33 -19.23
N SER A 124 19.00 3.50 -18.28
CA SER A 124 20.17 2.62 -18.40
C SER A 124 20.07 1.52 -17.32
N PRO A 125 20.65 0.34 -17.52
CA PRO A 125 20.57 -0.75 -16.53
C PRO A 125 21.05 -0.34 -15.13
N LEU A 126 22.09 0.50 -15.06
CA LEU A 126 22.61 1.00 -13.80
C LEU A 126 21.64 2.00 -13.14
N ALA A 127 21.09 2.94 -13.91
CA ALA A 127 20.12 3.91 -13.39
C ALA A 127 18.86 3.19 -12.87
N ASP A 128 18.36 2.21 -13.62
CA ASP A 128 17.17 1.43 -13.25
C ASP A 128 17.43 0.63 -11.94
N ALA A 129 18.62 0.03 -11.80
CA ALA A 129 19.03 -0.63 -10.57
C ALA A 129 19.15 0.33 -9.37
N LEU A 130 19.72 1.52 -9.58
CA LEU A 130 19.83 2.54 -8.53
C LEU A 130 18.47 3.08 -8.09
N ILE A 131 17.54 3.28 -9.03
CA ILE A 131 16.16 3.66 -8.72
C ILE A 131 15.50 2.56 -7.88
N GLY A 132 15.60 1.29 -8.31
CA GLY A 132 15.06 0.15 -7.57
C GLY A 132 15.63 0.04 -6.15
N LEU A 133 16.95 0.15 -6.00
CA LEU A 133 17.61 0.14 -4.69
C LEU A 133 17.17 1.33 -3.81
N THR A 134 16.98 2.51 -4.40
CA THR A 134 16.52 3.69 -3.68
C THR A 134 15.10 3.48 -3.15
N LEU A 135 14.19 2.98 -3.98
CA LEU A 135 12.82 2.66 -3.58
C LEU A 135 12.80 1.62 -2.46
N LEU A 136 13.57 0.54 -2.59
CA LEU A 136 13.72 -0.48 -1.54
C LEU A 136 14.29 0.11 -0.25
N GLY A 137 15.30 0.98 -0.34
CA GLY A 137 15.89 1.68 0.80
C GLY A 137 14.87 2.54 1.54
N VAL A 138 13.99 3.25 0.81
CA VAL A 138 12.90 4.04 1.41
C VAL A 138 11.90 3.13 2.14
N LEU A 139 11.47 2.03 1.52
CA LEU A 139 10.55 1.06 2.15
C LEU A 139 11.13 0.46 3.43
N ALA A 140 12.41 0.07 3.39
CA ALA A 140 13.13 -0.48 4.53
C ALA A 140 13.30 0.58 5.63
N GLY A 141 13.66 1.81 5.26
CA GLY A 141 13.81 2.93 6.18
C GLY A 141 12.52 3.22 6.95
N VAL A 142 11.39 3.33 6.25
CA VAL A 142 10.08 3.51 6.89
C VAL A 142 9.75 2.35 7.82
N GLY A 143 9.97 1.10 7.39
CA GLY A 143 9.72 -0.09 8.20
C GLY A 143 10.55 -0.12 9.49
N LEU A 144 11.82 0.29 9.40
CA LEU A 144 12.70 0.41 10.57
C LEU A 144 12.24 1.52 11.52
N ILE A 145 11.83 2.67 10.98
CA ILE A 145 11.32 3.79 11.78
C ILE A 145 10.03 3.41 12.51
N SER A 146 9.06 2.82 11.80
CA SER A 146 7.79 2.39 12.38
C SER A 146 8.01 1.32 13.45
N MET A 147 8.90 0.36 13.20
CA MET A 147 9.29 -0.68 14.16
C MET A 147 9.86 -0.09 15.46
N ARG A 148 10.72 0.94 15.36
CA ARG A 148 11.33 1.58 16.54
C ARG A 148 10.32 2.35 17.39
N ARG A 149 9.22 2.81 16.78
CA ARG A 149 8.20 3.62 17.44
C ARG A 149 7.09 2.81 18.12
N GLY A 150 6.95 1.54 17.74
CA GLY A 150 6.13 0.58 18.48
C GLY A 150 5.35 -0.37 17.58
N LYS A 151 4.69 -1.35 18.21
CA LYS A 151 3.93 -2.39 17.50
C LYS A 151 2.81 -1.85 16.62
N VAL A 152 2.06 -0.88 17.13
CA VAL A 152 0.92 -0.28 16.39
C VAL A 152 1.40 0.44 15.14
N ASP A 153 2.46 1.24 15.26
CA ASP A 153 3.06 1.96 14.13
C ASP A 153 3.58 0.99 13.06
N ALA A 154 4.28 -0.06 13.49
CA ALA A 154 4.78 -1.11 12.60
C ALA A 154 3.65 -1.89 11.91
N LEU A 155 2.54 -2.14 12.60
CA LEU A 155 1.38 -2.81 12.02
C LEU A 155 0.66 -1.90 11.01
N VAL A 156 0.46 -0.62 11.31
CA VAL A 156 -0.11 0.36 10.36
C VAL A 156 0.74 0.46 9.10
N ALA A 157 2.06 0.54 9.27
CA ALA A 157 3.03 0.52 8.17
C ALA A 157 2.89 -0.74 7.30
N GLY A 158 2.90 -1.92 7.92
CA GLY A 158 2.78 -3.20 7.20
C GLY A 158 1.44 -3.38 6.50
N LEU A 159 0.33 -2.98 7.13
CA LEU A 159 -1.00 -2.98 6.52
C LEU A 159 -1.04 -2.04 5.31
N GLY A 160 -0.48 -0.84 5.43
CA GLY A 160 -0.37 0.13 4.33
C GLY A 160 0.43 -0.41 3.15
N PHE A 161 1.58 -1.02 3.42
CA PHE A 161 2.39 -1.68 2.38
C PHE A 161 1.62 -2.80 1.69
N CYS A 162 1.04 -3.73 2.44
CA CYS A 162 0.31 -4.86 1.89
C CYS A 162 -0.88 -4.40 1.04
N ALA A 163 -1.68 -3.46 1.56
CA ALA A 163 -2.82 -2.90 0.85
C ALA A 163 -2.39 -2.23 -0.47
N ALA A 164 -1.37 -1.37 -0.44
CA ALA A 164 -0.85 -0.73 -1.64
C ALA A 164 -0.34 -1.76 -2.66
N PHE A 165 0.49 -2.70 -2.20
CA PHE A 165 1.12 -3.70 -3.07
C PHE A 165 0.09 -4.63 -3.73
N VAL A 166 -0.89 -5.09 -2.97
CA VAL A 166 -1.97 -5.95 -3.45
C VAL A 166 -2.87 -5.19 -4.43
N LEU A 167 -3.35 -3.98 -4.08
CA LEU A 167 -4.24 -3.19 -4.94
C LEU A 167 -3.57 -2.80 -6.26
N VAL A 168 -2.30 -2.39 -6.20
CA VAL A 168 -1.54 -2.04 -7.40
C VAL A 168 -1.25 -3.28 -8.25
N SER A 169 -0.84 -4.39 -7.64
CA SER A 169 -0.64 -5.66 -8.36
C SER A 169 -1.95 -6.16 -8.99
N TYR A 170 -3.09 -5.87 -8.38
CA TYR A 170 -4.40 -6.20 -8.94
C TYR A 170 -4.71 -5.41 -10.23
N SER A 171 -4.13 -4.22 -10.43
CA SER A 171 -4.28 -3.51 -11.71
C SER A 171 -3.55 -4.21 -12.87
N ALA A 172 -2.47 -4.95 -12.59
CA ALA A 172 -1.79 -5.78 -13.60
C ALA A 172 -2.70 -6.88 -14.16
N VAL A 173 -3.69 -7.34 -13.37
CA VAL A 173 -4.72 -8.29 -13.81
C VAL A 173 -5.47 -7.72 -15.02
N ALA A 174 -5.74 -6.42 -15.05
CA ALA A 174 -6.58 -5.79 -16.07
C ALA A 174 -5.97 -5.81 -17.48
N ALA A 175 -4.68 -6.12 -17.62
CA ALA A 175 -4.01 -6.26 -18.91
C ALA A 175 -4.47 -7.50 -19.70
N ALA A 176 -4.97 -8.55 -19.03
CA ALA A 176 -5.46 -9.75 -19.69
C ALA A 176 -6.96 -9.66 -20.06
N PRO A 177 -7.47 -10.52 -20.98
CA PRO A 177 -8.84 -10.45 -21.49
C PRO A 177 -9.86 -10.91 -20.43
N PHE A 178 -10.11 -10.06 -19.44
CA PHE A 178 -10.99 -10.33 -18.31
C PHE A 178 -12.24 -9.47 -18.29
N ARG A 179 -13.14 -9.86 -17.38
CA ARG A 179 -14.33 -9.13 -16.97
C ARG A 179 -13.92 -7.91 -16.14
N ARG A 180 -13.47 -6.84 -16.81
CA ARG A 180 -12.92 -5.64 -16.17
C ARG A 180 -13.88 -5.01 -15.16
N VAL A 181 -15.18 -5.08 -15.43
CA VAL A 181 -16.22 -4.59 -14.51
C VAL A 181 -16.20 -5.35 -13.18
N ASP A 182 -16.13 -6.68 -13.22
CA ASP A 182 -16.08 -7.51 -12.01
C ASP A 182 -14.82 -7.20 -11.20
N LEU A 183 -13.69 -6.96 -11.87
CA LEU A 183 -12.43 -6.57 -11.21
C LEU A 183 -12.54 -5.17 -10.58
N ALA A 184 -13.09 -4.20 -11.30
CA ALA A 184 -13.31 -2.85 -10.81
C ALA A 184 -14.24 -2.82 -9.59
N LEU A 185 -15.29 -3.65 -9.61
CA LEU A 185 -16.24 -3.85 -8.51
C LEU A 185 -15.61 -4.54 -7.30
N LEU A 186 -14.50 -5.27 -7.47
CA LEU A 186 -13.79 -5.91 -6.35
C LEU A 186 -12.70 -5.01 -5.75
N ALA A 187 -12.01 -4.23 -6.59
CA ALA A 187 -10.91 -3.36 -6.16
C ALA A 187 -11.36 -2.28 -5.15
N LEU A 188 -12.52 -1.64 -5.39
CA LEU A 188 -13.01 -0.58 -4.51
C LEU A 188 -13.44 -1.11 -3.13
N PRO A 189 -14.26 -2.17 -3.00
CA PRO A 189 -14.54 -2.79 -1.70
C PRO A 189 -13.28 -3.27 -0.98
N ALA A 190 -12.32 -3.88 -1.69
CA ALA A 190 -11.06 -4.29 -1.08
C ALA A 190 -10.31 -3.08 -0.48
N ALA A 191 -10.23 -1.97 -1.22
CA ALA A 191 -9.64 -0.74 -0.75
C ALA A 191 -10.36 -0.16 0.48
N VAL A 192 -11.69 -0.21 0.52
CA VAL A 192 -12.48 0.20 1.69
C VAL A 192 -12.15 -0.68 2.90
N VAL A 193 -12.08 -2.00 2.73
CA VAL A 193 -11.77 -2.93 3.84
C VAL A 193 -10.35 -2.72 4.36
N PHE A 194 -9.36 -2.58 3.48
CA PHE A 194 -7.99 -2.26 3.90
C PHE A 194 -7.93 -0.95 4.69
N SER A 195 -8.64 0.07 4.21
CA SER A 195 -8.67 1.40 4.84
C SER A 195 -9.37 1.36 6.19
N ALA A 196 -10.47 0.63 6.31
CA ALA A 196 -11.14 0.39 7.59
C ALA A 196 -10.24 -0.34 8.59
N GLY A 197 -9.51 -1.37 8.14
CA GLY A 197 -8.55 -2.09 8.97
C GLY A 197 -7.41 -1.20 9.48
N ILE A 198 -6.84 -0.37 8.60
CA ILE A 198 -5.81 0.60 8.98
C ILE A 198 -6.37 1.64 9.96
N ALA A 199 -7.56 2.17 9.71
CA ALA A 199 -8.22 3.13 10.60
C ALA A 199 -8.44 2.54 11.99
N ALA A 200 -8.96 1.31 12.09
CA ALA A 200 -9.24 0.64 13.36
C ALA A 200 -7.95 0.38 14.17
N VAL A 201 -6.88 -0.08 13.50
CA VAL A 201 -5.57 -0.26 14.15
C VAL A 201 -4.98 1.08 14.56
N ALA A 202 -5.05 2.11 13.72
CA ALA A 202 -4.51 3.44 14.01
C ALA A 202 -5.25 4.16 15.16
N ARG A 203 -6.53 3.82 15.40
CA ARG A 203 -7.29 4.26 16.59
C ARG A 203 -6.85 3.57 17.87
N GLY A 204 -6.08 2.48 17.79
CA GLY A 204 -5.58 1.74 18.94
C GLY A 204 -6.56 0.72 19.51
N GLU A 205 -7.60 0.32 18.77
CA GLU A 205 -8.59 -0.65 19.23
C GLU A 205 -7.95 -2.05 19.35
N PRO A 206 -7.86 -2.66 20.56
CA PRO A 206 -7.03 -3.84 20.80
C PRO A 206 -7.50 -5.08 20.05
N GLY A 207 -8.82 -5.24 19.86
CA GLY A 207 -9.38 -6.36 19.09
C GLY A 207 -8.96 -6.31 17.61
N PHE A 208 -8.90 -5.12 17.02
CA PHE A 208 -8.56 -4.95 15.61
C PHE A 208 -7.08 -5.13 15.31
N GLN A 209 -6.19 -5.00 16.30
CA GLN A 209 -4.76 -5.26 16.12
C GLN A 209 -4.48 -6.71 15.71
N TRP A 210 -5.34 -7.65 16.14
CA TRP A 210 -5.25 -9.06 15.74
C TRP A 210 -6.07 -9.37 14.50
N VAL A 211 -7.28 -8.84 14.41
CA VAL A 211 -8.21 -9.15 13.30
C VAL A 211 -7.75 -8.54 11.98
N ALA A 212 -7.27 -7.29 11.97
CA ALA A 212 -6.90 -6.58 10.75
C ALA A 212 -5.80 -7.30 9.93
N PRO A 213 -4.69 -7.82 10.53
CA PRO A 213 -3.74 -8.64 9.79
C PRO A 213 -4.39 -9.85 9.12
N PHE A 214 -5.23 -10.62 9.81
CA PHE A 214 -5.87 -11.81 9.23
C PHE A 214 -6.81 -11.47 8.08
N VAL A 215 -7.62 -10.42 8.23
CA VAL A 215 -8.49 -9.93 7.15
C VAL A 215 -7.65 -9.47 5.95
N THR A 216 -6.55 -8.76 6.20
CA THR A 216 -5.63 -8.28 5.15
C THR A 216 -4.97 -9.45 4.43
N VAL A 217 -4.50 -10.46 5.15
CA VAL A 217 -3.93 -11.69 4.57
C VAL A 217 -4.99 -12.43 3.75
N GLY A 218 -6.19 -12.61 4.29
CA GLY A 218 -7.30 -13.26 3.59
C GLY A 218 -7.65 -12.56 2.27
N LEU A 219 -7.74 -11.23 2.30
CA LEU A 219 -7.96 -10.41 1.10
C LEU A 219 -6.80 -10.51 0.10
N ALA A 220 -5.56 -10.42 0.58
CA ALA A 220 -4.37 -10.53 -0.26
C ALA A 220 -4.30 -11.89 -0.97
N VAL A 221 -4.50 -12.98 -0.21
CA VAL A 221 -4.55 -14.34 -0.74
C VAL A 221 -5.69 -14.49 -1.73
N GLY A 222 -6.90 -14.03 -1.38
CA GLY A 222 -8.08 -14.12 -2.25
C GLY A 222 -7.87 -13.38 -3.58
N LEU A 223 -7.36 -12.14 -3.54
CA LEU A 223 -7.09 -11.35 -4.73
C LEU A 223 -5.98 -11.96 -5.60
N MET A 224 -4.90 -12.47 -5.00
CA MET A 224 -3.82 -13.13 -5.75
C MET A 224 -4.24 -14.50 -6.30
N TRP A 225 -5.10 -15.22 -5.59
CA TRP A 225 -5.70 -16.46 -6.08
C TRP A 225 -6.60 -16.19 -7.28
N LEU A 226 -7.46 -15.16 -7.21
CA LEU A 226 -8.28 -14.73 -8.34
C LEU A 226 -7.41 -14.32 -9.54
N TYR A 227 -6.31 -13.60 -9.30
CA TYR A 227 -5.34 -13.27 -10.36
C TYR A 227 -4.73 -14.53 -11.01
N ALA A 228 -4.31 -15.50 -10.20
CA ALA A 228 -3.72 -16.74 -10.72
C ALA A 228 -4.73 -17.57 -11.52
N GLN A 229 -6.01 -17.57 -11.11
CA GLN A 229 -7.10 -18.24 -11.85
C GLN A 229 -7.53 -17.49 -13.10
N ALA A 230 -7.38 -16.17 -13.11
CA ALA A 230 -7.72 -15.37 -14.27
C ALA A 230 -6.75 -15.67 -15.42
N ILE A 231 -5.44 -15.76 -15.18
CA ILE A 231 -4.45 -15.97 -16.25
C ILE A 231 -4.53 -17.40 -16.81
N SER A 232 -4.88 -17.53 -18.10
CA SER A 232 -4.94 -18.80 -18.82
C SER A 232 -3.92 -18.89 -19.97
N GLY A 233 -3.74 -20.10 -20.51
CA GLY A 233 -2.85 -20.35 -21.66
C GLY A 233 -1.36 -20.34 -21.31
N VAL A 234 -0.52 -19.91 -22.27
CA VAL A 234 0.96 -19.93 -22.15
C VAL A 234 1.47 -19.11 -20.95
N TRP A 235 0.68 -18.13 -20.51
CA TRP A 235 0.99 -17.25 -19.38
C TRP A 235 0.61 -17.81 -18.00
N ALA A 236 -0.12 -18.94 -17.92
CA ALA A 236 -0.59 -19.47 -16.64
C ALA A 236 0.57 -19.86 -15.69
N SER A 237 1.66 -20.40 -16.23
CA SER A 237 2.83 -20.80 -15.43
C SER A 237 3.68 -19.61 -14.97
N SER A 238 3.71 -18.51 -15.73
CA SER A 238 4.41 -17.27 -15.35
C SER A 238 3.54 -16.43 -14.40
N GLY A 239 2.24 -16.35 -14.66
CA GLY A 239 1.25 -15.67 -13.84
C GLY A 239 1.16 -16.23 -12.42
N SER A 240 1.09 -17.57 -12.26
CA SER A 240 1.05 -18.21 -10.94
C SER A 240 2.34 -17.99 -10.14
N ARG A 241 3.51 -18.06 -10.79
CA ARG A 241 4.80 -17.73 -10.15
C ARG A 241 4.85 -16.26 -9.72
N PHE A 242 4.42 -15.34 -10.58
CA PHE A 242 4.32 -13.93 -10.23
C PHE A 242 3.38 -13.70 -9.04
N ALA A 243 2.17 -14.26 -9.07
CA ALA A 243 1.19 -14.16 -7.99
C ALA A 243 1.76 -14.64 -6.65
N THR A 244 2.46 -15.77 -6.67
CA THR A 244 3.10 -16.36 -5.48
C THR A 244 4.21 -15.44 -4.95
N ARG A 245 5.05 -14.89 -5.82
CA ARG A 245 6.12 -13.95 -5.43
C ARG A 245 5.54 -12.65 -4.87
N VAL A 246 4.51 -12.11 -5.50
CA VAL A 246 3.80 -10.92 -5.04
C VAL A 246 3.21 -11.16 -3.66
N LEU A 247 2.53 -12.29 -3.45
CA LEU A 247 1.99 -12.66 -2.15
C LEU A 247 3.10 -12.79 -1.09
N GLN A 248 4.21 -13.45 -1.41
CA GLN A 248 5.36 -13.57 -0.49
C GLN A 248 5.88 -12.20 -0.06
N ILE A 249 6.09 -11.28 -1.01
CA ILE A 249 6.57 -9.93 -0.72
C ILE A 249 5.55 -9.16 0.12
N ALA A 250 4.26 -9.23 -0.23
CA ALA A 250 3.18 -8.59 0.52
C ALA A 250 3.14 -9.07 1.98
N LEU A 251 3.24 -10.39 2.19
CA LEU A 251 3.24 -11.00 3.53
C LEU A 251 4.49 -10.62 4.32
N ILE A 252 5.66 -10.59 3.70
CA ILE A 252 6.91 -10.15 4.35
C ILE A 252 6.80 -8.68 4.77
N GLY A 253 6.31 -7.80 3.92
CA GLY A 253 6.16 -6.39 4.27
C GLY A 253 5.04 -6.13 5.28
N LEU A 254 3.99 -6.96 5.30
CA LEU A 254 2.94 -6.91 6.32
C LEU A 254 3.45 -7.34 7.69
N LEU A 255 4.04 -8.53 7.78
CA LEU A 255 4.36 -9.20 9.04
C LEU A 255 5.75 -8.85 9.55
N GLY A 256 6.70 -8.51 8.67
CA GLY A 256 8.09 -8.25 8.99
C GLY A 256 8.27 -7.13 10.03
N PRO A 257 7.82 -5.90 9.76
CA PRO A 257 7.95 -4.79 10.70
C PRO A 257 7.28 -5.08 12.05
N ALA A 258 6.07 -5.66 12.04
CA ALA A 258 5.32 -5.96 13.25
C ALA A 258 6.00 -7.06 14.11
N SER A 259 6.48 -8.13 13.48
CA SER A 259 7.19 -9.23 14.14
C SER A 259 8.48 -8.74 14.78
N LEU A 260 9.26 -7.93 14.05
CA LEU A 260 10.50 -7.36 14.57
C LEU A 260 10.23 -6.38 15.72
N ALA A 261 9.19 -5.54 15.61
CA ALA A 261 8.79 -4.63 16.69
C ALA A 261 8.43 -5.40 17.96
N TRP A 262 7.74 -6.55 17.82
CA TRP A 262 7.40 -7.42 18.94
C TRP A 262 8.63 -8.02 19.61
N VAL A 263 9.60 -8.53 18.83
CA VAL A 263 10.87 -9.06 19.35
C VAL A 263 11.67 -7.98 20.10
N LEU A 264 11.75 -6.77 19.54
CA LEU A 264 12.47 -5.66 20.19
C LEU A 264 11.82 -5.24 21.51
N GLU A 265 10.49 -5.26 21.59
CA GLU A 265 9.78 -4.94 22.83
C GLU A 265 10.02 -6.00 23.90
N GLN A 266 10.02 -7.28 23.55
CA GLN A 266 10.35 -8.36 24.49
C GLN A 266 11.77 -8.23 25.04
N ARG A 267 12.75 -7.91 24.18
CA ARG A 267 14.13 -7.68 24.61
C ARG A 267 14.24 -6.51 25.57
N ARG A 268 13.54 -5.40 25.32
CA ARG A 268 13.54 -4.24 26.24
C ARG A 268 12.99 -4.60 27.61
N ARG A 269 11.92 -5.40 27.67
CA ARG A 269 11.33 -5.84 28.95
C ARG A 269 12.27 -6.73 29.75
N ALA A 270 13.05 -7.59 29.08
CA ALA A 270 13.99 -8.50 29.74
C ALA A 270 15.21 -7.81 30.37
N VAL A 271 15.59 -6.61 29.90
CA VAL A 271 16.76 -5.86 30.41
C VAL A 271 16.42 -5.01 31.64
N VAL A 272 15.14 -4.77 31.90
CA VAL A 272 14.67 -3.90 33.00
C VAL A 272 14.37 -4.70 34.28
N VAL A 273 14.43 -6.03 34.21
CA VAL A 273 14.24 -6.96 35.35
C VAL A 273 15.61 -7.41 35.85
#